data_AF-A0A843DLY6-F1
#
_entry.id   AF-A0A843DLY6-F1
#
_cell.length_a   1.000
_cell.length_b   1.000
_cell.length_c   1.000
_cell.angle_alpha   90.00
_cell.angle_beta   90.00
_cell.angle_gamma   90.00
#
_symmetry.space_group_name_H-M   'P 1'
#
loop_
_entity.id
_entity.type
_entity.pdbx_description
1 polymer ?
#
loop_
_entity_poly.entity_id
_entity_poly.type
_entity_poly.pdbx_seq_one_letter_code
_entity_poly.pdbx_strand_id
1 'polypeptide(L)'
;MTNSTEDLAQKAERALTFIKNHPDGIIQSELWKELGMDSRTCSRILKQLEDEGKITRQACKGSSYLVTWVKSEKKVDPMLFMAGDALLPCVACTEECDVPSCKMLEDWIYELVFAEME
;
A
#
# COMPACT_ATOMS: atom_id res chain seq x y z
N MET A 1 10.40 -20.70 -24.84
CA MET A 1 11.63 -20.48 -24.07
C MET A 1 11.57 -19.06 -23.53
N THR A 2 11.08 -18.87 -22.31
CA THR A 2 10.82 -17.54 -21.75
C THR A 2 12.09 -17.00 -21.08
N ASN A 3 12.71 -16.01 -21.73
CA ASN A 3 13.80 -15.20 -21.20
C ASN A 3 13.43 -14.66 -19.81
N SER A 4 14.07 -15.21 -18.77
CA SER A 4 13.89 -14.75 -17.39
C SER A 4 15.08 -13.89 -16.98
N THR A 5 15.05 -12.63 -17.40
CA THR A 5 15.96 -11.58 -16.89
C THR A 5 15.15 -10.58 -16.07
N GLU A 6 14.26 -11.07 -15.21
CA GLU A 6 13.61 -10.23 -14.20
C GLU A 6 14.67 -9.82 -13.16
N ASP A 7 14.87 -8.51 -13.02
CA ASP A 7 15.80 -7.96 -12.04
C ASP A 7 15.29 -8.14 -10.60
N LEU A 8 16.13 -7.80 -9.62
CA LEU A 8 15.79 -8.00 -8.22
C LEU A 8 14.63 -7.10 -7.76
N ALA A 9 14.53 -5.88 -8.30
CA ALA A 9 13.53 -4.91 -7.89
C ALA A 9 12.13 -5.39 -8.32
N GLN A 10 12.00 -5.88 -9.55
CA GLN A 10 10.76 -6.48 -10.07
C GLN A 10 10.33 -7.69 -9.22
N LYS A 11 11.27 -8.57 -8.86
CA LYS A 11 11.00 -9.71 -7.97
C LYS A 11 10.56 -9.26 -6.57
N ALA A 12 11.15 -8.20 -6.05
CA ALA A 12 10.80 -7.65 -4.74
C ALA A 12 9.38 -7.05 -4.74
N GLU A 13 9.01 -6.33 -5.79
CA GLU A 13 7.67 -5.79 -5.96
C GLU A 13 6.62 -6.90 -6.10
N ARG A 14 6.92 -7.95 -6.89
CA ARG A 14 6.05 -9.13 -7.00
C ARG A 14 5.87 -9.83 -5.66
N ALA A 15 6.95 -10.02 -4.91
CA ALA A 15 6.90 -10.63 -3.58
C ALA A 15 6.06 -9.79 -2.60
N LEU A 16 6.26 -8.47 -2.57
CA LEU A 16 5.50 -7.57 -1.71
C LEU A 16 4.00 -7.59 -2.05
N THR A 17 3.67 -7.57 -3.35
CA THR A 17 2.27 -7.65 -3.82
C THR A 17 1.63 -8.97 -3.41
N PHE A 18 2.36 -10.07 -3.54
CA PHE A 18 1.90 -11.38 -3.08
C PHE A 18 1.62 -11.37 -1.57
N ILE A 19 2.54 -10.87 -0.75
CA ILE A 19 2.38 -10.81 0.72
C ILE A 19 1.17 -9.94 1.12
N LYS A 20 0.93 -8.82 0.43
CA LYS A 20 -0.25 -7.95 0.68
C LYS A 20 -1.58 -8.68 0.48
N ASN A 21 -1.64 -9.64 -0.45
CA ASN A 21 -2.83 -10.45 -0.72
C ASN A 21 -3.01 -11.60 0.30
N HIS A 22 -2.09 -11.77 1.24
CA HIS A 22 -2.14 -12.80 2.29
C HIS A 22 -2.22 -12.13 3.67
N PRO A 23 -3.43 -11.73 4.13
CA PRO A 23 -3.59 -10.97 5.37
C PRO A 23 -3.13 -11.70 6.62
N ASP A 24 -3.19 -13.05 6.62
CA ASP A 24 -2.72 -13.89 7.72
C ASP A 24 -1.20 -14.16 7.67
N GLY A 25 -0.52 -13.63 6.64
CA GLY A 25 0.88 -13.89 6.35
C GLY A 25 1.12 -15.19 5.58
N ILE A 26 2.39 -15.43 5.23
CA ILE A 26 2.83 -16.63 4.51
C ILE A 26 4.18 -17.11 5.04
N ILE A 27 4.38 -18.42 5.12
CA ILE A 27 5.66 -19.00 5.50
C ILE A 27 6.69 -18.78 4.37
N GLN A 28 7.87 -18.27 4.69
CA GLN A 28 8.95 -17.99 3.71
C GLN A 28 9.28 -19.22 2.86
N SER A 29 9.26 -20.42 3.44
CA SER A 29 9.51 -21.68 2.74
C SER A 29 8.43 -22.10 1.74
N GLU A 30 7.26 -21.50 1.81
CA GLU A 30 6.16 -21.63 0.85
C GLU A 30 6.23 -20.49 -0.17
N LEU A 31 6.50 -19.28 0.29
CA LEU A 31 6.57 -18.08 -0.55
C LEU A 31 7.50 -18.21 -1.76
N TRP A 32 8.71 -18.76 -1.59
CA TRP A 32 9.62 -18.91 -2.74
C TRP A 32 9.11 -19.93 -3.78
N LYS A 33 8.33 -20.93 -3.35
CA LYS A 33 7.71 -21.91 -4.25
C LYS A 33 6.58 -21.25 -5.05
N GLU A 34 5.70 -20.53 -4.35
CA GLU A 34 4.59 -19.79 -4.97
C GLU A 34 5.09 -18.77 -5.99
N LEU A 35 6.19 -18.09 -5.68
CA LEU A 35 6.79 -17.11 -6.57
C LEU A 35 7.72 -17.72 -7.63
N GLY A 36 7.93 -19.05 -7.66
CA GLY A 36 8.80 -19.71 -8.62
C GLY A 36 10.25 -19.20 -8.60
N MET A 37 10.78 -18.87 -7.43
CA MET A 37 12.16 -18.37 -7.26
C MET A 37 12.97 -19.22 -6.28
N ASP A 38 14.30 -19.07 -6.29
CA ASP A 38 15.14 -19.76 -5.33
C ASP A 38 15.06 -19.15 -3.92
N SER A 39 15.31 -19.99 -2.91
CA SER A 39 15.18 -19.61 -1.50
C SER A 39 16.18 -18.53 -1.07
N ARG A 40 17.36 -18.44 -1.71
CA ARG A 40 18.38 -17.42 -1.41
C ARG A 40 17.93 -16.06 -1.93
N THR A 41 17.38 -16.00 -3.15
CA THR A 41 16.79 -14.79 -3.72
C THR A 41 15.61 -14.32 -2.89
N CYS A 42 14.70 -15.22 -2.51
CA CYS A 42 13.57 -14.90 -1.63
C CYS A 42 14.07 -14.32 -0.28
N SER A 43 15.02 -14.99 0.37
CA SER A 43 15.57 -14.50 1.64
C SER A 43 16.22 -13.13 1.52
N ARG A 44 16.87 -12.82 0.40
CA ARG A 44 17.50 -11.51 0.16
C ARG A 44 16.46 -10.42 -0.06
N ILE A 45 15.44 -10.70 -0.86
CA ILE A 45 14.30 -9.79 -1.10
C ILE A 45 13.58 -9.49 0.22
N LEU A 46 13.26 -10.52 1.00
CA LEU A 46 12.57 -10.34 2.28
C LEU A 46 13.40 -9.55 3.28
N LYS A 47 14.71 -9.75 3.32
CA LYS A 47 15.60 -8.93 4.15
C LYS A 47 15.53 -7.45 3.73
N GLN A 48 15.63 -7.17 2.43
CA GLN A 48 15.50 -5.81 1.92
C GLN A 48 14.14 -5.18 2.29
N LEU A 49 13.03 -5.90 2.09
CA LEU A 49 11.69 -5.40 2.41
C LEU A 49 11.48 -5.19 3.91
N GLU A 50 12.10 -6.00 4.75
CA GLU A 50 12.08 -5.84 6.21
C GLU A 50 12.91 -4.64 6.65
N ASP A 51 14.11 -4.46 6.08
CA ASP A 51 14.98 -3.29 6.32
C ASP A 51 14.28 -1.97 5.89
N GLU A 52 13.44 -2.03 4.85
CA GLU A 52 12.58 -0.93 4.38
C GLU A 52 11.29 -0.75 5.23
N GLY A 53 11.05 -1.60 6.23
CA GLY A 53 9.87 -1.54 7.11
C GLY A 53 8.54 -1.91 6.43
N LYS A 54 8.58 -2.58 5.27
CA LYS A 54 7.38 -2.94 4.49
C LYS A 54 6.75 -4.26 4.92
N ILE A 55 7.53 -5.13 5.56
CA ILE A 55 7.12 -6.45 6.05
C ILE A 55 7.72 -6.71 7.43
N THR A 56 7.20 -7.70 8.14
CA THR A 56 7.84 -8.27 9.33
C THR A 56 8.09 -9.76 9.14
N ARG A 57 9.16 -10.29 9.75
CA ARG A 57 9.45 -11.72 9.80
C ARG A 57 9.45 -12.22 11.23
N GLN A 58 8.58 -13.19 11.52
CA GLN A 58 8.54 -13.87 12.81
C GLN A 58 9.03 -15.30 12.66
N ALA A 59 9.97 -15.73 13.50
CA ALA A 59 10.47 -17.10 13.47
C ALA A 59 9.36 -18.12 13.79
N CYS A 60 9.29 -19.21 13.01
CA CYS A 60 8.33 -20.29 13.19
C CYS A 60 9.01 -21.60 13.64
N LYS A 61 8.20 -22.65 13.88
CA LYS A 61 8.73 -24.00 14.13
C LYS A 61 9.36 -24.54 12.84
N GLY A 62 10.60 -25.02 12.94
CA GLY A 62 11.46 -25.29 11.78
C GLY A 62 12.10 -23.98 11.30
N SER A 63 13.33 -24.01 10.80
CA SER A 63 14.17 -22.85 10.48
C SER A 63 13.63 -21.94 9.34
N SER A 64 12.44 -21.37 9.53
CA SER A 64 11.66 -20.58 8.59
C SER A 64 10.96 -19.43 9.32
N TYR A 65 10.39 -18.50 8.54
CA TYR A 65 9.75 -17.29 9.06
C TYR A 65 8.32 -17.18 8.53
N LEU A 66 7.39 -16.77 9.38
CA LEU A 66 6.11 -16.20 8.95
C LEU A 66 6.37 -14.76 8.52
N VAL A 67 5.98 -14.46 7.28
CA VAL A 67 6.14 -13.16 6.66
C VAL A 67 4.79 -12.48 6.61
N THR A 68 4.68 -11.29 7.18
CA THR A 68 3.46 -10.47 7.16
C THR A 68 3.77 -9.09 6.58
N TRP A 69 2.80 -8.48 5.90
CA TRP A 69 2.95 -7.10 5.45
C TRP A 69 2.73 -6.13 6.61
N VAL A 70 3.54 -5.07 6.67
CA VAL A 70 3.30 -3.96 7.58
C VAL A 70 2.22 -3.09 6.96
N LYS A 71 1.04 -3.06 7.58
CA LYS A 71 0.06 -2.01 7.35
C LYS A 71 0.73 -0.71 7.71
N SER A 72 1.15 0.07 6.71
CA SER A 72 1.45 1.46 6.98
C SER A 72 0.14 2.07 7.47
N GLU A 73 0.08 2.37 8.76
CA GLU A 73 -0.73 3.48 9.23
C GLU A 73 -0.11 4.72 8.60
N LYS A 74 -0.33 4.91 7.28
CA LYS A 74 -0.19 6.23 6.69
C LYS A 74 -1.20 7.03 7.48
N LYS A 75 -0.69 7.81 8.44
CA LYS A 75 -1.48 8.85 9.09
C LYS A 75 -1.95 9.70 7.92
N VAL A 76 -3.22 9.54 7.57
CA VAL A 76 -3.88 10.42 6.62
C VAL A 76 -3.87 11.76 7.31
N ASP A 77 -3.25 12.74 6.68
CA ASP A 77 -3.29 14.10 7.20
C ASP A 77 -4.75 14.58 7.13
N PRO A 78 -5.43 14.81 8.28
CA PRO A 78 -6.82 15.26 8.28
C PRO A 78 -6.99 16.60 7.57
N MET A 79 -5.91 17.39 7.43
CA MET A 79 -5.92 18.65 6.68
C MET A 79 -6.19 18.45 5.19
N LEU A 80 -6.07 17.23 4.66
CA LEU A 80 -6.45 16.93 3.26
C LEU A 80 -7.96 17.08 2.99
N PHE A 81 -8.78 17.18 4.03
CA PHE A 81 -10.20 17.49 3.89
C PHE A 81 -10.49 19.00 3.97
N MET A 82 -9.47 19.86 4.09
CA MET A 82 -9.64 21.30 4.27
C MET A 82 -9.22 22.08 3.01
N ALA A 83 -9.93 23.17 2.75
CA ALA A 83 -9.65 24.21 1.77
C ALA A 83 -9.57 25.55 2.49
N GLY A 84 -8.36 25.95 2.90
CA GLY A 84 -8.23 27.03 3.88
C GLY A 84 -9.01 26.67 5.16
N ASP A 85 -10.02 27.47 5.50
CA ASP A 85 -10.89 27.27 6.66
C ASP A 85 -12.15 26.42 6.37
N ALA A 86 -12.36 25.98 5.11
CA ALA A 86 -13.55 25.25 4.70
C ALA A 86 -13.33 23.72 4.67
N LEU A 87 -14.18 22.95 5.36
CA LEU A 87 -14.17 21.47 5.30
C LEU A 87 -14.84 20.96 4.01
N LEU A 88 -14.33 19.85 3.47
CA LEU A 88 -14.89 19.14 2.31
C LEU A 88 -16.37 18.79 2.57
N PRO A 89 -17.32 19.31 1.76
CA PRO A 89 -18.75 19.22 2.05
C PRO A 89 -19.27 17.77 2.07
N CYS A 90 -18.66 16.89 1.27
CA CYS A 90 -19.08 15.49 1.17
C CYS A 90 -18.78 14.66 2.42
N VAL A 91 -17.91 15.10 3.35
CA VAL A 91 -17.59 14.35 4.59
C VAL A 91 -18.79 14.27 5.54
N ALA A 92 -19.64 15.30 5.54
CA ALA A 92 -20.81 15.41 6.40
C ALA A 92 -22.12 15.58 5.61
N CYS A 93 -22.13 15.20 4.33
CA CYS A 93 -23.30 15.35 3.48
C CYS A 93 -24.40 14.34 3.88
N THR A 94 -25.62 14.83 4.08
CA THR A 94 -26.80 14.00 4.37
C THR A 94 -27.57 13.59 3.12
N GLU A 95 -27.18 14.08 1.94
CA GLU A 95 -27.94 13.96 0.69
C GLU A 95 -27.59 12.73 -0.16
N GLU A 96 -26.94 11.70 0.40
CA GLU A 96 -26.45 10.51 -0.35
C GLU A 96 -25.79 10.87 -1.69
N CYS A 97 -24.97 11.92 -1.69
CA CYS A 97 -24.46 12.50 -2.93
C CYS A 97 -23.50 11.58 -3.69
N ASP A 98 -23.57 11.60 -5.02
CA ASP A 98 -22.55 11.00 -5.88
C ASP A 98 -21.39 11.99 -6.08
N VAL A 99 -20.21 11.66 -5.55
CA VAL A 99 -19.04 12.57 -5.49
C VAL A 99 -18.66 13.15 -6.86
N PRO A 100 -18.58 12.38 -7.96
CA PRO A 100 -18.26 12.91 -9.29
C PRO A 100 -19.26 13.93 -9.84
N SER A 101 -20.49 13.97 -9.34
CA SER A 101 -21.57 14.84 -9.81
C SER A 101 -22.13 15.78 -8.74
N CYS A 102 -21.47 15.86 -7.58
CA CYS A 102 -21.90 16.66 -6.44
C CYS A 102 -21.68 18.16 -6.68
N LYS A 103 -22.78 18.92 -6.74
CA LYS A 103 -22.72 20.39 -6.95
C LYS A 103 -22.07 21.14 -5.80
N MET A 104 -22.34 20.76 -4.55
CA MET A 104 -21.70 21.38 -3.38
C MET A 104 -20.18 21.20 -3.39
N LEU A 105 -19.70 20.06 -3.89
CA LEU A 105 -18.28 19.81 -4.05
C LEU A 105 -17.69 20.64 -5.18
N GLU A 106 -18.38 20.74 -6.32
CA GLU A 106 -17.97 21.58 -7.44
C GLU A 106 -17.79 23.04 -7.02
N ASP A 107 -18.78 23.61 -6.31
CA ASP A 107 -18.72 24.99 -5.79
C ASP A 107 -17.54 25.17 -4.82
N TRP A 108 -17.34 24.21 -3.91
CA TRP A 108 -16.22 24.22 -2.96
C TRP A 108 -14.86 24.14 -3.65
N ILE A 109 -14.74 23.37 -4.74
CA ILE A 109 -13.51 23.31 -5.56
C ILE A 109 -13.26 24.66 -6.25
N TYR A 110 -14.30 25.36 -6.71
CA TYR A 110 -14.12 26.69 -7.29
C TYR A 110 -13.61 27.70 -6.24
N GLU A 111 -14.13 27.67 -5.02
CA GLU A 111 -13.65 28.53 -3.92
C GLU A 111 -12.16 28.27 -3.60
N LEU A 112 -11.69 27.02 -3.68
CA LEU A 112 -10.28 26.68 -3.57
C LEU A 112 -9.41 27.40 -4.61
N VAL A 113 -9.83 27.38 -5.86
CA VAL A 113 -9.08 28.01 -6.97
C VAL A 113 -9.00 29.52 -6.78
N PHE A 114 -10.07 30.16 -6.31
CA PHE A 114 -10.07 31.59 -6.07
C PHE A 114 -9.21 31.98 -4.87
N ALA A 115 -9.22 31.20 -3.78
CA ALA A 115 -8.42 31.47 -2.58
C ALA A 115 -6.90 31.37 -2.81
N GLU A 116 -6.44 30.56 -3.78
CA GLU A 116 -5.02 30.46 -4.14
C GLU A 116 -4.52 31.61 -5.02
N MET A 117 -5.43 32.44 -5.57
CA MET A 117 -5.12 33.54 -6.49
C MET A 117 -4.98 34.91 -5.80
N GLU A 118 -5.25 35.01 -4.49
CA GLU A 118 -5.05 36.20 -3.64
C GLU A 118 -3.73 36.14 -2.86
#